data_AF-A0A0M4U0H3-F1
#
_entry.id   AF-A0A0M4U0H3-F1
#
_cell.length_a   1.000
_cell.length_b   1.000
_cell.length_c   1.000
_cell.angle_alpha   90.00
_cell.angle_beta   90.00
_cell.angle_gamma   90.00
#
_symmetry.space_group_name_H-M   'P 1'
#
loop_
_entity.id
_entity.type
_entity.pdbx_description
1 polymer ?
#
loop_
_entity_poly.entity_id
_entity_poly.type
_entity_poly.pdbx_seq_one_letter_code
_entity_poly.pdbx_strand_id
1 'polypeptide(L)' 'MSKPNFQAMSQKELHDYVLTHRDDQEAFYAYIDKLHAEANWIEMPPLESLQDLNNYPEFIERFRGNYQA' A
#
# COMPACT_ATOMS: atom_id res chain seq x y z
N MET A 1 29.46 8.52 -4.95
CA MET A 1 28.24 8.80 -5.75
C MET A 1 27.18 9.31 -4.79
N SER A 2 26.50 10.41 -5.12
CA SER A 2 25.44 10.95 -4.28
C SER A 2 24.22 10.04 -4.32
N LYS A 3 23.70 9.67 -3.16
CA LYS A 3 22.44 8.93 -3.07
C LYS A 3 21.28 9.84 -3.54
N PRO A 4 20.27 9.30 -4.24
CA PRO A 4 19.04 10.03 -4.53
C PRO A 4 18.33 10.45 -3.23
N ASN A 5 17.56 11.53 -3.28
CA ASN A 5 16.70 11.92 -2.17
C ASN A 5 15.37 11.15 -2.24
N PHE A 6 15.31 10.01 -1.55
CA PHE A 6 14.15 9.11 -1.58
C PHE A 6 12.87 9.76 -1.03
N GLN A 7 12.97 10.70 -0.10
CA GLN A 7 11.81 11.40 0.48
C GLN A 7 11.13 12.33 -0.52
N ALA A 8 11.88 12.84 -1.51
CA ALA A 8 11.34 13.70 -2.57
C ALA A 8 10.71 12.92 -3.73
N MET A 9 11.02 11.63 -3.86
CA MET A 9 10.54 10.77 -4.96
C MET A 9 9.09 10.35 -4.73
N SER A 10 8.28 10.26 -5.79
CA SER A 10 6.94 9.70 -5.77
C SER A 10 6.94 8.20 -5.44
N GLN A 11 5.80 7.65 -5.02
CA GLN A 11 5.65 6.22 -4.74
C GLN A 11 6.08 5.35 -5.94
N LYS A 12 5.73 5.76 -7.17
CA LYS A 12 6.11 5.05 -8.40
C LYS A 12 7.62 5.07 -8.62
N GLU A 13 8.27 6.21 -8.43
CA GLU A 13 9.72 6.33 -8.60
C GLU A 13 10.48 5.49 -7.56
N LEU A 14 10.00 5.47 -6.31
CA LEU A 14 10.57 4.62 -5.26
C LEU A 14 10.38 3.13 -5.58
N HIS A 15 9.21 2.74 -6.07
CA HIS A 15 8.95 1.37 -6.51
C HIS A 15 9.92 0.93 -7.62
N ASP A 16 10.05 1.73 -8.68
CA ASP A 16 10.92 1.43 -9.81
C ASP A 16 12.41 1.40 -9.37
N TYR A 17 12.80 2.25 -8.42
CA TYR A 17 14.14 2.25 -7.83
C TYR A 17 14.42 0.99 -7.00
N VAL A 18 13.52 0.61 -6.10
CA VAL A 18 13.66 -0.59 -5.26
C VAL A 18 13.75 -1.86 -6.12
N LEU A 19 13.00 -1.93 -7.22
CA LEU A 19 13.07 -3.07 -8.14
C LEU A 19 14.43 -3.22 -8.82
N THR A 20 15.10 -2.10 -9.10
CA THR A 20 16.43 -2.04 -9.73
C THR A 20 17.57 -2.13 -8.71
N HIS A 21 17.31 -1.77 -7.44
CA HIS A 21 18.28 -1.72 -6.34
C HIS A 21 17.74 -2.50 -5.13
N ARG A 22 17.51 -3.81 -5.30
CA ARG A 22 16.83 -4.65 -4.31
C ARG A 22 17.58 -4.76 -2.97
N ASP A 23 18.89 -4.54 -2.97
CA ASP A 23 19.73 -4.57 -1.78
C ASP A 23 19.76 -3.22 -1.04
N ASP A 24 19.20 -2.15 -1.63
CA ASP A 24 19.12 -0.84 -0.99
C ASP A 24 17.96 -0.78 -0.01
N GLN A 25 18.26 -1.08 1.25
CA GLN A 25 17.30 -1.04 2.34
C GLN A 25 16.74 0.37 2.57
N GLU A 26 17.52 1.43 2.32
CA GLU A 26 17.07 2.81 2.52
C GLU A 26 15.95 3.17 1.54
N ALA A 27 16.12 2.79 0.27
CA ALA A 27 15.08 2.93 -0.73
C ALA A 27 13.84 2.10 -0.41
N PHE A 28 14.03 0.87 0.09
CA PHE A 28 12.92 0.00 0.51
C PHE A 28 12.12 0.62 1.66
N TYR A 29 12.78 1.09 2.72
CA TYR A 29 12.09 1.74 3.83
C TYR A 29 11.37 3.02 3.38
N ALA A 30 12.01 3.86 2.56
CA ALA A 30 11.36 5.06 2.03
C ALA A 30 10.10 4.73 1.19
N TYR A 31 10.15 3.66 0.39
CA TYR A 31 8.99 3.18 -0.36
C TYR A 31 7.85 2.74 0.57
N ILE A 32 8.15 1.92 1.59
CA ILE A 32 7.16 1.42 2.54
C ILE A 32 6.58 2.54 3.40
N ASP A 33 7.39 3.49 3.86
CA ASP A 33 6.91 4.65 4.63
C ASP A 33 5.95 5.49 3.79
N LYS A 34 6.30 5.74 2.51
CA LYS A 34 5.44 6.47 1.58
C LYS A 34 4.15 5.71 1.27
N LEU A 35 4.23 4.39 1.11
CA LEU A 35 3.08 3.52 0.94
C LEU A 35 2.12 3.64 2.12
N HIS A 36 2.60 3.61 3.36
CA HIS A 36 1.77 3.76 4.55
C HIS A 36 1.20 5.18 4.70
N ALA A 37 1.98 6.21 4.36
CA ALA A 37 1.53 7.60 4.45
C ALA A 37 0.42 7.92 3.43
N GLU A 38 0.48 7.32 2.24
CA GLU A 38 -0.51 7.48 1.16
C GLU A 38 -1.61 6.40 1.18
N ALA A 39 -1.47 5.37 2.01
CA ALA A 39 -2.42 4.27 2.11
C ALA A 39 -3.76 4.75 2.65
N ASN A 40 -4.81 4.54 1.85
CA ASN A 40 -6.20 4.57 2.29
C ASN A 40 -6.74 3.13 2.40
N TRP A 41 -5.95 2.26 3.04
CA TRP A 41 -6.28 0.85 3.18
C TRP A 41 -7.36 0.67 4.23
N ILE A 42 -8.35 -0.17 3.93
CA ILE A 42 -9.28 -0.67 4.94
C ILE A 42 -8.71 -1.99 5.41
N GLU A 43 -8.37 -2.06 6.69
CA GLU A 43 -7.91 -3.29 7.32
C GLU A 43 -9.04 -4.34 7.27
N MET A 44 -8.75 -5.48 6.66
CA MET A 44 -9.63 -6.65 6.70
C MET A 44 -8.89 -7.76 7.43
N PRO A 45 -9.27 -8.09 8.67
CA PRO A 45 -8.66 -9.20 9.37
C PRO A 45 -9.07 -10.54 8.72
N PRO A 46 -8.33 -11.62 8.99
CA PRO A 46 -8.73 -12.96 8.58
C PRO A 46 -10.14 -13.27 9.09
N LEU A 47 -11.03 -13.66 8.19
CA LEU A 47 -12.40 -14.06 8.53
C LEU A 47 -12.42 -15.54 8.89
N GLU A 48 -13.16 -15.90 9.94
CA GLU A 48 -13.40 -17.30 10.29
C GLU A 48 -14.56 -17.87 9.47
N SER A 49 -15.50 -17.02 9.05
CA SER A 49 -16.66 -17.37 8.25
C SER A 49 -17.07 -16.26 7.28
N LEU A 50 -17.88 -16.60 6.27
CA LEU A 50 -18.46 -15.59 5.37
C LEU A 50 -19.42 -14.64 6.10
N GLN A 51 -20.01 -15.06 7.23
CA GLN A 51 -20.89 -14.20 8.03
C GLN A 51 -20.13 -13.06 8.71
N ASP A 52 -18.82 -13.21 8.92
CA ASP A 52 -17.98 -12.21 9.58
C ASP A 52 -17.84 -10.94 8.74
N LEU A 53 -18.10 -11.01 7.43
CA LEU A 53 -18.17 -9.85 6.54
C LEU A 53 -19.19 -8.80 7.01
N ASN A 54 -20.24 -9.22 7.74
CA ASN A 54 -21.23 -8.31 8.31
C ASN A 54 -20.64 -7.40 9.39
N ASN A 55 -19.52 -7.79 10.02
CA ASN A 55 -18.83 -7.00 11.04
C ASN A 55 -17.97 -5.88 10.43
N TYR A 56 -17.76 -5.88 9.11
CA TYR A 56 -16.90 -4.91 8.40
C TYR A 56 -17.68 -4.12 7.32
N PRO A 57 -18.72 -3.34 7.71
CA PRO A 57 -19.56 -2.63 6.75
C PRO A 57 -18.79 -1.60 5.92
N GLU A 58 -17.77 -0.93 6.49
CA GLU A 58 -16.93 0.04 5.78
C GLU A 58 -16.15 -0.60 4.62
N PHE A 59 -15.66 -1.82 4.82
CA PHE A 59 -15.03 -2.61 3.75
C PHE A 59 -16.04 -2.87 2.63
N ILE A 60 -17.23 -3.38 2.98
CA ILE A 60 -18.27 -3.68 2.00
C ILE A 60 -18.67 -2.42 1.23
N GLU A 61 -18.85 -1.28 1.90
CA GLU A 61 -19.26 -0.03 1.27
C GLU A 61 -18.21 0.53 0.31
N ARG A 62 -16.92 0.47 0.65
CA ARG A 62 -15.83 0.91 -0.23
C ARG A 62 -15.83 0.18 -1.58
N PHE A 63 -16.19 -1.09 -1.59
CA PHE A 63 -16.17 -1.91 -2.82
C PHE A 63 -17.55 -2.06 -3.48
N ARG A 64 -18.66 -1.76 -2.77
CA ARG A 64 -20.03 -1.84 -3.29
C ARG A 64 -20.27 -0.94 -4.51
N GLY A 65 -19.62 0.22 -4.57
CA GLY A 65 -19.73 1.17 -5.69
C GLY A 65 -18.90 0.83 -6.93
N ASN A 66 -17.95 -0.10 -6.83
CA ASN A 66 -17.04 -0.47 -7.91
C ASN A 66 -17.49 -1.73 -8.68
N TYR A 67 -18.63 -2.31 -8.32
CA TYR A 67 -19.23 -3.45 -9.03
C TYR A 67 -20.18 -2.96 -10.14
N GLN A 68 -19.64 -2.23 -11.12
CA GLN A 68 -20.26 -2.07 -12.43
C GLN A 68 -19.20 -2.45 -13.48
N ALA A 69 -19.23 -3.71 -13.89
CA ALA A 69 -18.61 -4.23 -15.10
C ALA A 69 -19.70 -4.92 -15.92
#